data_AF-A0A413T194-F1
#
_entry.id   AF-A0A413T194-F1
#
_cell.length_a   1.000
_cell.length_b   1.000
_cell.length_c   1.000
_cell.angle_alpha   90.00
_cell.angle_beta   90.00
_cell.angle_gamma   90.00
#
_symmetry.space_group_name_H-M   'P 1'
#
loop_
_entity.id
_entity.type
_entity.pdbx_description
1 polymer ?
#
loop_
_entity_poly.entity_id
_entity_poly.type
_entity_poly.pdbx_seq_one_letter_code
_entity_poly.pdbx_strand_id
1 'polypeptide(L)'
;MCKIRKSKHWRHRAARVLYPGNRWRDGSDFKDVIQYNPKKAFLAPDGVTIIPCHYDLIRANNLSRSKPGRKLYSVDEMYKRVFQCDINKEGLLTNPQVIIEEGDFRVKKFDEKIYVGDDNIKVYKDGKLIDIIRVPERPTTFDFGGIKRNTLFVTSRHSVYAINMQQKKDEEK
;
A
#
# COMPACT_ATOMS: atom_id res chain seq x y z
N MET A 1 16.95 -6.66 -23.42
CA MET A 1 17.87 -6.64 -22.25
C MET A 1 17.64 -5.36 -21.44
N CYS A 2 17.10 -5.47 -20.22
CA CYS A 2 16.96 -4.33 -19.31
C CYS A 2 18.35 -3.96 -18.77
N LYS A 3 18.92 -2.82 -19.18
CA LYS A 3 20.20 -2.33 -18.65
C LYS A 3 19.98 -1.83 -17.21
N ILE A 4 20.39 -2.63 -16.22
CA ILE A 4 20.41 -2.21 -14.82
C ILE A 4 21.51 -1.13 -14.67
N ARG A 5 21.13 0.15 -14.76
CA ARG A 5 22.02 1.26 -14.43
C ARG A 5 22.19 1.30 -12.91
N LYS A 6 23.37 0.89 -12.41
CA LYS A 6 23.80 1.23 -11.05
C LYS A 6 23.97 2.75 -11.00
N SER A 7 23.00 3.50 -10.47
CA SER A 7 23.20 4.93 -10.23
C SER A 7 24.19 5.09 -9.08
N LYS A 8 25.44 5.45 -9.43
CA LYS A 8 26.38 6.01 -8.46
C LYS A 8 25.84 7.40 -8.13
N HIS A 9 25.31 7.56 -6.92
CA HIS A 9 24.86 8.81 -6.28
C HIS A 9 23.40 9.24 -6.57
N TRP A 10 22.64 9.35 -5.48
CA TRP A 10 21.25 9.79 -5.37
C TRP A 10 21.13 11.30 -5.64
N ARG A 11 20.83 11.68 -6.88
CA ARG A 11 20.69 13.10 -7.29
C ARG A 11 19.44 13.43 -8.12
N HIS A 12 18.53 12.48 -8.32
CA HIS A 12 17.28 12.72 -9.06
C HIS A 12 16.10 12.92 -8.09
N ARG A 13 15.32 13.99 -8.31
CA ARG A 13 14.04 14.20 -7.61
C ARG A 13 13.05 13.12 -8.05
N ALA A 14 12.66 12.23 -7.14
CA ALA A 14 11.72 11.16 -7.46
C ALA A 14 10.32 11.74 -7.74
N ALA A 15 9.73 11.43 -8.89
CA ALA A 15 8.34 11.81 -9.16
C ALA A 15 7.35 10.72 -8.69
N ARG A 16 7.84 9.50 -8.43
CA ARG A 16 7.05 8.37 -7.97
C ARG A 16 7.91 7.43 -7.12
N VAL A 17 7.31 6.89 -6.06
CA VAL A 17 7.92 5.89 -5.19
C VAL A 17 7.05 4.63 -5.15
N LEU A 18 7.70 3.46 -5.09
CA LEU A 18 7.08 2.18 -4.77
C LEU A 18 7.77 1.60 -3.55
N TYR A 19 7.00 1.42 -2.47
CA TYR A 19 7.47 0.78 -1.23
C TYR A 19 6.71 -0.53 -0.99
N PRO A 20 7.23 -1.45 -0.17
CA PRO A 20 6.45 -2.54 0.40
C PRO A 20 5.12 -2.00 0.95
N GLY A 21 4.00 -2.55 0.49
CA GLY A 21 2.67 -2.18 0.98
C GLY A 21 2.28 -2.90 2.27
N ASN A 22 2.95 -4.01 2.56
CA ASN A 22 2.88 -4.79 3.79
C ASN A 22 4.30 -5.16 4.22
N ARG A 23 4.50 -5.31 5.52
CA ARG A 23 5.77 -5.80 6.08
C ARG A 23 5.48 -6.69 7.28
N TRP A 24 6.00 -7.92 7.22
CA TRP A 24 6.14 -8.80 8.37
C TRP A 24 7.45 -8.50 9.11
N ARG A 25 7.34 -8.11 10.38
CA ARG A 25 8.45 -7.80 11.28
C ARG A 25 8.23 -8.56 12.58
N ASP A 26 9.22 -9.34 13.01
CA ASP A 26 9.15 -10.08 14.30
C ASP A 26 9.48 -9.18 15.51
N GLY A 27 9.84 -7.91 15.27
CA GLY A 27 10.19 -6.93 16.29
C GLY A 27 9.25 -5.71 16.29
N SER A 28 9.25 -4.97 17.40
CA SER A 28 8.48 -3.73 17.57
C SER A 28 9.09 -2.50 16.89
N ASP A 29 9.99 -2.71 15.93
CA ASP A 29 10.82 -1.69 15.27
C ASP A 29 10.25 -1.15 13.95
N PHE A 30 8.96 -1.42 13.67
CA PHE A 30 8.33 -1.04 12.40
C PHE A 30 8.52 0.44 12.05
N LYS A 31 8.38 1.34 13.03
CA LYS A 31 8.56 2.80 12.86
C LYS A 31 9.97 3.16 12.39
N ASP A 32 10.99 2.48 12.89
CA ASP A 32 12.38 2.73 12.50
C ASP A 32 12.69 2.14 11.12
N VAL A 33 12.16 0.94 10.84
CA VAL A 33 12.37 0.24 9.57
C VAL A 33 11.66 0.92 8.40
N ILE A 34 10.46 1.48 8.61
CA ILE A 34 9.71 2.14 7.52
C ILE A 34 10.39 3.44 7.08
N GLN A 35 11.03 4.17 8.00
CA GLN A 35 11.76 5.42 7.72
C GLN A 35 13.25 5.24 7.41
N TYR A 36 13.76 4.01 7.53
CA TYR A 36 15.15 3.68 7.21
C TYR A 36 15.51 4.11 5.79
N ASN A 37 16.69 4.73 5.63
CA ASN A 37 17.22 5.12 4.33
C ASN A 37 18.13 4.01 3.77
N PRO A 38 17.70 3.23 2.77
CA PRO A 38 18.48 2.12 2.23
C PRO A 38 19.73 2.53 1.44
N LYS A 39 19.94 3.83 1.20
CA LYS A 39 21.03 4.41 0.38
C LYS A 39 21.08 3.96 -1.09
N LYS A 40 20.34 2.91 -1.45
CA LYS A 40 20.23 2.32 -2.78
C LYS A 40 18.77 2.17 -3.15
N ALA A 41 18.47 2.37 -4.42
CA ALA A 41 17.17 2.15 -5.01
C ALA A 41 17.33 1.69 -6.45
N PHE A 42 16.35 0.93 -6.93
CA PHE A 42 16.17 0.71 -8.36
C PHE A 42 15.50 1.94 -8.98
N LEU A 43 16.06 2.46 -10.06
CA LEU A 43 15.44 3.49 -10.89
C LEU A 43 14.77 2.80 -12.08
N ALA A 44 13.46 2.95 -12.22
CA ALA A 44 12.72 2.36 -13.32
C ALA A 44 13.11 3.00 -14.67
N PRO A 45 12.82 2.32 -15.81
CA PRO A 45 13.13 2.84 -17.14
C PRO A 45 12.50 4.21 -17.47
N ASP A 46 11.43 4.60 -16.78
CA ASP A 46 10.81 5.92 -16.91
C ASP A 46 11.67 7.06 -16.32
N GLY A 47 12.78 6.73 -15.65
CA GLY A 47 13.76 7.68 -15.12
C GLY A 47 13.26 8.48 -13.91
N VAL A 48 12.04 8.24 -13.43
CA VAL A 48 11.40 9.04 -12.37
C VAL A 48 10.73 8.23 -11.27
N THR A 49 10.53 6.92 -11.49
CA THR A 49 10.03 5.99 -10.48
C THR A 49 11.17 5.29 -9.76
N ILE A 50 11.18 5.39 -8.44
CA ILE A 50 12.16 4.72 -7.58
C ILE A 50 11.52 3.58 -6.79
N ILE A 51 12.28 2.51 -6.59
CA ILE A 51 11.96 1.39 -5.71
C ILE A 51 13.12 1.25 -4.72
N PRO A 52 13.01 1.82 -3.50
CA PRO A 52 14.08 1.78 -2.51
C PRO A 52 14.38 0.34 -2.06
N CYS A 53 15.65 -0.01 -1.95
CA CYS A 53 16.08 -1.39 -1.64
C CYS A 53 15.88 -1.73 -0.16
N HIS A 54 14.64 -1.95 0.27
CA HIS A 54 14.32 -2.52 1.58
C HIS A 54 14.41 -4.05 1.55
N TYR A 55 14.88 -4.64 2.65
CA TYR A 55 14.83 -6.09 2.86
C TYR A 55 13.39 -6.62 2.73
N ASP A 56 12.41 -5.88 3.27
CA ASP A 56 10.99 -6.27 3.30
C ASP A 56 10.37 -6.47 1.91
N LEU A 57 10.99 -5.94 0.83
CA LEU A 57 10.53 -6.18 -0.54
C LEU A 57 10.46 -7.67 -0.89
N ILE A 58 11.31 -8.52 -0.31
CA ILE A 58 11.30 -9.96 -0.58
C ILE A 58 10.07 -10.67 0.01
N ARG A 59 9.42 -10.05 1.01
CA ARG A 59 8.25 -10.60 1.71
C ARG A 59 6.95 -9.86 1.37
N ALA A 60 7.06 -8.66 0.80
CA ALA A 60 5.90 -7.87 0.41
C ALA A 60 5.08 -8.60 -0.65
N ASN A 61 3.75 -8.60 -0.48
CA ASN A 61 2.82 -9.16 -1.45
C ASN A 61 2.23 -8.10 -2.38
N ASN A 62 2.43 -6.82 -2.05
CA ASN A 62 2.02 -5.70 -2.87
C ASN A 62 2.98 -4.51 -2.70
N LEU A 63 2.92 -3.59 -3.65
CA LEU A 63 3.64 -2.33 -3.59
C LEU A 63 2.66 -1.16 -3.40
N SER A 64 2.97 -0.34 -2.41
CA SER A 64 2.31 0.95 -2.20
C SER A 64 2.95 2.00 -3.08
N ARG A 65 2.14 2.56 -4.00
CA ARG A 65 2.56 3.61 -4.94
C ARG A 65 2.12 4.98 -4.45
N SER A 66 3.06 5.92 -4.39
CA SER A 66 2.76 7.33 -4.15
C SER A 66 3.85 8.25 -4.74
N LYS A 67 3.92 9.51 -4.31
CA LYS A 67 4.91 10.51 -4.75
C LYS A 67 5.20 11.53 -3.64
N PRO A 68 6.35 12.23 -3.68
CA PRO A 68 6.63 13.33 -2.75
C PRO A 68 5.49 14.33 -2.62
N GLY A 69 5.25 14.78 -1.39
CA GLY A 69 4.12 15.67 -1.05
C GLY A 69 2.75 14.96 -0.96
N ARG A 70 2.68 13.65 -1.19
CA ARG A 70 1.51 12.81 -0.86
C ARG A 70 1.87 11.83 0.26
N LYS A 71 0.83 11.27 0.88
CA LYS A 71 0.98 10.21 1.87
C LYS A 71 1.25 8.86 1.20
N LEU A 72 1.90 7.96 1.93
CA LEU A 72 2.02 6.55 1.62
C LEU A 72 1.45 5.72 2.77
N TYR A 73 0.83 4.60 2.44
CA TYR A 73 0.21 3.70 3.41
C TYR A 73 0.88 2.33 3.35
N SER A 74 1.15 1.74 4.50
CA SER A 74 1.72 0.40 4.62
C SER A 74 1.08 -0.32 5.81
N VAL A 75 1.00 -1.64 5.75
CA VAL A 75 0.52 -2.44 6.87
C VAL A 75 1.70 -3.07 7.62
N ASP A 76 1.61 -3.04 8.95
CA ASP A 76 2.36 -3.88 9.87
C ASP A 76 1.57 -5.18 10.09
N GLU A 77 2.05 -6.27 9.48
CA GLU A 77 1.34 -7.55 9.51
C GLU A 77 1.40 -8.23 10.87
N MET A 78 2.42 -7.95 11.70
CA MET A 78 2.57 -8.58 13.01
C MET A 78 1.59 -7.98 14.00
N TYR A 79 1.59 -6.65 14.11
CA TYR A 79 0.71 -5.94 15.05
C TYR A 79 -0.65 -5.60 14.47
N LYS A 80 -0.90 -5.94 13.20
CA LYS A 80 -2.13 -5.67 12.46
C LYS A 80 -2.48 -4.18 12.44
N ARG A 81 -1.57 -3.32 11.98
CA ARG A 81 -1.75 -1.85 11.99
C ARG A 81 -1.52 -1.23 10.63
N VAL A 82 -2.32 -0.23 10.28
CA VAL A 82 -2.05 0.61 9.11
C VAL A 82 -1.23 1.83 9.54
N PHE A 83 -0.08 1.97 8.89
CA PHE A 83 0.77 3.14 8.95
C PHE A 83 0.50 4.08 7.79
N GLN A 84 0.49 5.38 8.10
CA GLN A 84 0.59 6.48 7.16
C GLN A 84 1.96 7.14 7.31
N CYS A 85 2.63 7.43 6.20
CA CYS A 85 3.90 8.15 6.17
C CYS A 85 3.83 9.35 5.22
N ASP A 86 4.63 10.36 5.53
CA ASP A 86 5.00 11.42 4.60
C ASP A 86 6.09 10.94 3.63
N ILE A 87 6.18 11.60 2.46
CA ILE A 87 7.23 11.36 1.48
C ILE A 87 7.98 12.67 1.23
N ASN A 88 9.27 12.70 1.57
CA ASN A 88 10.11 13.86 1.34
C ASN A 88 10.49 14.02 -0.15
N LYS A 89 11.17 15.12 -0.51
CA LYS A 89 11.55 15.45 -1.89
C LYS A 89 12.50 14.42 -2.54
N GLU A 90 13.22 13.67 -1.71
CA GLU A 90 14.07 12.57 -2.11
C GLU A 90 13.25 11.29 -2.41
N GLY A 91 12.05 11.15 -1.88
CA GLY A 91 11.23 9.94 -2.01
C GLY A 91 11.40 8.97 -0.84
N LEU A 92 11.97 9.42 0.29
CA LEU A 92 12.05 8.64 1.53
C LEU A 92 10.80 8.84 2.39
N LEU A 93 10.44 7.79 3.14
CA LEU A 93 9.34 7.85 4.09
C LEU A 93 9.78 8.53 5.39
N THR A 94 8.92 9.40 5.92
CA THR A 94 9.15 10.12 7.18
C THR A 94 7.84 10.20 7.97
N ASN A 95 7.93 10.52 9.26
CA ASN A 95 6.77 10.75 10.14
C ASN A 95 5.74 9.58 10.11
N PRO A 96 6.16 8.35 10.45
CA PRO A 96 5.26 7.21 10.47
C PRO A 96 4.24 7.33 11.60
N GLN A 97 2.95 7.28 11.25
CA GLN A 97 1.83 7.35 12.18
C GLN A 97 0.90 6.17 11.99
N VAL A 98 0.50 5.53 13.09
CA VAL A 98 -0.59 4.54 13.04
C VAL A 98 -1.90 5.29 12.89
N ILE A 99 -2.72 4.89 11.92
CA ILE A 99 -4.02 5.53 11.66
C ILE A 99 -5.20 4.57 11.83
N ILE A 100 -4.95 3.26 11.81
CA ILE A 100 -5.95 2.20 12.00
C ILE A 100 -5.24 1.05 12.74
N GLU A 101 -5.83 0.59 13.85
CA GLU A 101 -5.35 -0.53 14.69
C GLU A 101 -5.85 -1.89 14.19
N GLU A 102 -5.96 -2.03 12.86
CA GLU A 102 -6.39 -3.25 12.18
C GLU A 102 -5.84 -3.32 10.75
N GLY A 103 -5.53 -4.51 10.27
CA GLY A 103 -5.16 -4.77 8.88
C GLY A 103 -4.12 -5.87 8.72
N ASP A 104 -4.01 -6.44 7.51
CA ASP A 104 -3.05 -7.51 7.22
C ASP A 104 -2.22 -7.20 5.97
N PHE A 105 -2.70 -7.62 4.81
CA PHE A 105 -1.89 -7.61 3.59
C PHE A 105 -1.98 -6.33 2.78
N ARG A 106 -3.15 -5.70 2.72
CA ARG A 106 -3.37 -4.61 1.77
C ARG A 106 -4.10 -3.45 2.43
N VAL A 107 -3.51 -2.28 2.28
CA VAL A 107 -4.20 -1.00 2.47
C VAL A 107 -4.21 -0.22 1.16
N LYS A 108 -5.34 0.43 0.87
CA LYS A 108 -5.50 1.32 -0.28
C LYS A 108 -6.34 2.54 0.10
N LYS A 109 -5.76 3.73 -0.04
CA LYS A 109 -6.55 4.97 -0.12
C LYS A 109 -7.18 5.10 -1.51
N PHE A 110 -8.49 5.30 -1.54
CA PHE A 110 -9.25 5.58 -2.75
C PHE A 110 -10.29 6.65 -2.41
N ASP A 111 -10.20 7.79 -3.09
CA ASP A 111 -10.89 9.03 -2.75
C ASP A 111 -10.69 9.42 -1.27
N GLU A 112 -11.76 9.64 -0.52
CA GLU A 112 -11.74 9.99 0.90
C GLU A 112 -11.63 8.77 1.82
N LYS A 113 -11.76 7.56 1.27
CA LYS A 113 -11.83 6.31 2.04
C LYS A 113 -10.49 5.57 2.07
N ILE A 114 -10.31 4.76 3.09
CA ILE A 114 -9.20 3.82 3.24
C ILE A 114 -9.79 2.41 3.32
N TYR A 115 -9.39 1.57 2.40
CA TYR A 115 -9.77 0.17 2.34
C TYR A 115 -8.63 -0.64 2.94
N VAL A 116 -8.96 -1.53 3.87
CA VAL A 116 -8.00 -2.37 4.60
C VAL A 116 -8.45 -3.82 4.50
N GLY A 117 -7.57 -4.68 4.00
CA GLY A 117 -7.79 -6.12 3.94
C GLY A 117 -7.36 -6.78 5.25
N ASP A 118 -8.23 -7.63 5.78
CA ASP A 118 -7.96 -8.53 6.89
C ASP A 118 -8.74 -9.84 6.68
N ASP A 119 -9.74 -10.17 7.50
CA ASP A 119 -10.70 -11.26 7.27
C ASP A 119 -11.64 -10.96 6.09
N ASN A 120 -12.04 -9.70 5.97
CA ASN A 120 -12.82 -9.09 4.91
C ASN A 120 -12.12 -7.82 4.43
N ILE A 121 -12.78 -7.00 3.61
CA ILE A 121 -12.27 -5.66 3.26
C ILE A 121 -13.05 -4.61 4.06
N LYS A 122 -12.38 -4.02 5.05
CA LYS A 122 -12.91 -2.99 5.93
C LYS A 122 -12.70 -1.61 5.33
N VAL A 123 -13.72 -0.76 5.40
CA VAL A 123 -13.73 0.55 4.78
C VAL A 123 -13.78 1.62 5.86
N TYR A 124 -12.78 2.47 5.90
CA TYR A 124 -12.65 3.55 6.88
C TYR A 124 -12.81 4.92 6.20
N LYS A 125 -13.39 5.87 6.94
CA LYS A 125 -13.40 7.29 6.62
C LYS A 125 -13.13 8.07 7.92
N ASP A 126 -12.22 9.03 7.88
CA ASP A 126 -11.85 9.86 9.04
C ASP A 126 -11.50 9.05 10.30
N GLY A 127 -10.80 7.92 10.12
CA GLY A 127 -10.38 7.02 11.19
C GLY A 127 -11.49 6.10 11.72
N LYS A 128 -12.72 6.20 11.22
CA LYS A 128 -13.86 5.38 11.65
C LYS A 128 -14.19 4.32 10.61
N LEU A 129 -14.51 3.11 11.08
CA LEU A 129 -15.05 2.04 10.24
C LEU A 129 -16.47 2.43 9.79
N ILE A 130 -16.73 2.40 8.48
CA ILE A 130 -18.02 2.80 7.90
C ILE A 130 -18.71 1.70 7.08
N ASP A 131 -17.96 0.68 6.64
CA ASP A 131 -18.51 -0.46 5.88
C ASP A 131 -17.56 -1.65 5.97
N ILE A 132 -18.09 -2.85 5.76
CA ILE A 132 -17.33 -4.09 5.59
C ILE A 132 -17.82 -4.74 4.28
N ILE A 133 -16.93 -4.83 3.30
CA ILE A 133 -17.16 -5.58 2.07
C ILE A 133 -16.84 -7.04 2.38
N ARG A 134 -17.90 -7.82 2.61
CA ARG A 134 -17.79 -9.24 2.88
C ARG A 134 -17.33 -10.00 1.64
N VAL A 135 -16.38 -10.89 1.82
CA VAL A 135 -15.87 -11.78 0.78
C VAL A 135 -15.94 -13.23 1.26
N PRO A 136 -16.21 -14.21 0.37
CA PRO A 136 -16.34 -15.62 0.78
C PRO A 136 -15.06 -16.23 1.36
N GLU A 137 -13.90 -15.70 0.95
CA GLU A 137 -12.58 -16.13 1.40
C GLU A 137 -11.74 -14.91 1.81
N ARG A 138 -10.85 -15.10 2.79
CA ARG A 138 -9.93 -14.06 3.27
C ARG A 138 -9.13 -13.44 2.10
N PRO A 139 -9.14 -12.11 1.93
CA PRO A 139 -8.45 -11.44 0.85
C PRO A 139 -6.93 -11.49 1.04
N THR A 140 -6.19 -11.86 -0.02
CA THR A 140 -4.72 -11.78 -0.06
C THR A 140 -4.25 -10.42 -0.57
N THR A 141 -4.95 -9.81 -1.53
CA THR A 141 -4.78 -8.42 -1.95
C THR A 141 -6.02 -7.93 -2.70
N PHE A 142 -6.08 -6.63 -3.00
CA PHE A 142 -7.12 -6.04 -3.82
C PHE A 142 -6.66 -4.71 -4.45
N ASP A 143 -7.31 -4.32 -5.54
CA ASP A 143 -7.21 -2.97 -6.09
C ASP A 143 -8.44 -2.59 -6.93
N PHE A 144 -8.63 -1.28 -7.14
CA PHE A 144 -9.68 -0.74 -7.99
C PHE A 144 -9.25 -0.75 -9.45
N GLY A 145 -10.08 -1.33 -10.31
CA GLY A 145 -9.86 -1.46 -11.74
C GLY A 145 -11.14 -1.30 -12.56
N GLY A 146 -11.08 -1.73 -13.82
CA GLY A 146 -12.11 -1.49 -14.82
C GLY A 146 -12.02 -0.11 -15.45
N ILE A 147 -12.68 0.07 -16.61
CA ILE A 147 -12.62 1.31 -17.41
C ILE A 147 -13.02 2.53 -16.58
N LYS A 148 -14.06 2.38 -15.74
CA LYS A 148 -14.59 3.45 -14.88
C LYS A 148 -13.96 3.46 -13.47
N ARG A 149 -13.00 2.58 -13.16
CA ARG A 149 -12.42 2.40 -11.81
C ARG A 149 -13.45 2.15 -10.70
N ASN A 150 -14.57 1.52 -11.04
CA ASN A 150 -15.67 1.22 -10.14
C ASN A 150 -15.77 -0.27 -9.78
N THR A 151 -14.80 -1.09 -10.19
CA THR A 151 -14.72 -2.51 -9.84
C THR A 151 -13.59 -2.72 -8.86
N LEU A 152 -13.89 -3.31 -7.70
CA LEU A 152 -12.89 -3.77 -6.75
C LEU A 152 -12.54 -5.23 -7.07
N PHE A 153 -11.32 -5.45 -7.55
CA PHE A 153 -10.80 -6.80 -7.77
C PHE A 153 -10.14 -7.28 -6.48
N VAL A 154 -10.50 -8.48 -6.04
CA VAL A 154 -10.02 -9.09 -4.81
C VAL A 154 -9.46 -10.46 -5.13
N THR A 155 -8.23 -10.74 -4.72
CA THR A 155 -7.66 -12.09 -4.80
C THR A 155 -7.79 -12.76 -3.44
N SER A 156 -8.05 -14.06 -3.43
CA SER A 156 -7.94 -14.92 -2.25
C SER A 156 -6.92 -16.03 -2.53
N ARG A 157 -6.91 -17.09 -1.70
CA ARG A 157 -6.03 -18.24 -1.91
C ARG A 157 -6.46 -19.08 -3.11
N HIS A 158 -7.76 -19.20 -3.37
CA HIS A 158 -8.30 -20.09 -4.41
C HIS A 158 -9.14 -19.38 -5.48
N SER A 159 -9.46 -18.11 -5.26
CA SER A 159 -10.47 -17.39 -6.05
C SER A 159 -10.03 -15.97 -6.37
N VAL A 160 -10.66 -15.39 -7.40
CA VAL A 160 -10.62 -13.95 -7.69
C VAL A 160 -12.05 -13.45 -7.79
N TYR A 161 -12.37 -12.39 -7.06
CA TYR A 161 -13.68 -11.75 -7.06
C TYR A 161 -13.60 -10.38 -7.74
N ALA A 162 -14.66 -10.01 -8.44
CA ALA A 162 -14.84 -8.69 -9.03
C ALA A 162 -16.13 -8.08 -8.48
N ILE A 163 -16.00 -7.07 -7.61
CA ILE A 163 -17.13 -6.47 -6.90
C ILE A 163 -17.46 -5.13 -7.54
N ASN A 164 -18.69 -4.96 -8.01
CA ASN A 164 -19.16 -3.68 -8.55
C ASN A 164 -19.52 -2.73 -7.41
N MET A 165 -18.76 -1.63 -7.30
CA MET A 165 -18.89 -0.69 -6.19
C MET A 165 -20.04 0.30 -6.35
N GLN A 166 -20.73 0.32 -7.50
CA GLN A 166 -21.90 1.18 -7.73
C GLN A 166 -23.21 0.52 -7.30
N GLN A 167 -23.34 -0.81 -7.45
CA GLN A 167 -24.57 -1.52 -7.09
C GLN A 167 -24.84 -1.55 -5.59
N LYS A 168 -23.79 -1.40 -4.75
CA LYS A 168 -23.92 -1.31 -3.29
C LYS A 168 -24.69 -0.09 -2.78
N LYS A 169 -25.05 0.89 -3.62
CA LYS A 169 -25.85 2.06 -3.21
C LYS A 169 -27.35 1.80 -3.16
N ASP A 170 -27.84 0.73 -3.76
CA ASP A 170 -29.28 0.57 -4.04
C ASP A 170 -29.99 -0.44 -3.10
N GLU A 171 -29.29 -1.03 -2.13
CA GLU A 171 -29.85 -2.04 -1.20
C GLU A 171 -30.17 -1.51 0.21
N GLU A 172 -30.03 -0.21 0.47
CA GLU A 172 -30.62 0.44 1.66
C GLU A 172 -31.97 1.08 1.29
N LYS A 173 -33.03 0.26 1.29
CA LYS A 173 -34.43 0.69 1.44
C LYS A 173 -35.17 -0.21 2.39
#